data_AF-A0A2V8NTH2-F1
#
_entry.id   AF-A0A2V8NTH2-F1
#
_cell.length_a   1.000
_cell.length_b   1.000
_cell.length_c   1.000
_cell.angle_alpha   90.00
_cell.angle_beta   90.00
_cell.angle_gamma   90.00
#
_symmetry.space_group_name_H-M   'P 1'
#
loop_
_entity.id
_entity.type
_entity.pdbx_description
1 polymer ?
#
loop_
_entity_poly.entity_id
_entity_poly.type
_entity_poly.pdbx_seq_one_letter_code
_entity_poly.pdbx_strand_id
1 'polypeptide(L)'
;MNDSIFLHGGLHPQFASWKVEKINDVVAAEIKAFDAYKKFMIEQKIALPFYTLDELTTAANAAVEKKVDVLKDFLGLGGWLSIHPDGPLWFRGYAQWSDAEGAPQIQTLTEAFGVARFVVGHTPQAGQIAERFGGKVYLIDTGMLSSYFNGGRASALNIQDGKASAIYMQ
;
A
#
# COMPACT_ATOMS: atom_id res chain seq x y z
N MET A 1 -4.64 21.06 11.46
CA MET A 1 -4.91 20.21 10.28
C MET A 1 -3.91 19.07 10.36
N ASN A 2 -4.36 17.88 10.77
CA ASN A 2 -3.64 16.59 10.80
C ASN A 2 -4.66 15.49 11.18
N ASP A 3 -5.87 15.55 10.61
CA ASP A 3 -6.99 14.66 10.96
C ASP A 3 -7.20 13.55 9.91
N SER A 4 -6.24 13.36 9.01
CA SER A 4 -6.36 12.47 7.85
C SER A 4 -5.06 11.70 7.63
N ILE A 5 -5.15 10.39 7.38
CA ILE A 5 -4.03 9.56 6.93
C ILE A 5 -4.21 9.22 5.45
N PHE A 6 -3.14 9.37 4.67
CA PHE A 6 -3.10 9.05 3.25
C PHE A 6 -2.28 7.79 3.02
N LEU A 7 -2.84 6.80 2.31
CA LEU A 7 -2.19 5.52 2.01
C LEU A 7 -2.45 5.14 0.55
N HIS A 8 -1.61 4.28 -0.02
CA HIS A 8 -1.89 3.76 -1.36
C HIS A 8 -3.07 2.78 -1.34
N GLY A 9 -3.04 1.74 -0.51
CA GLY A 9 -4.13 0.76 -0.40
C GLY A 9 -5.02 0.92 0.83
N GLY A 10 -4.41 0.92 2.01
CA GLY A 10 -5.09 0.93 3.30
C GLY A 10 -4.22 0.25 4.34
N LEU A 11 -4.69 0.10 5.57
CA LEU A 11 -3.91 -0.53 6.64
C LEU A 11 -4.73 -1.61 7.33
N HIS A 12 -4.21 -2.83 7.40
CA HIS A 12 -4.90 -3.89 8.12
C HIS A 12 -5.02 -3.54 9.64
N PRO A 13 -6.15 -3.85 10.29
CA PRO A 13 -6.40 -3.52 11.71
C PRO A 13 -5.36 -4.04 12.70
N GLN A 14 -4.61 -5.08 12.34
CA GLN A 14 -3.49 -5.60 13.15
C GLN A 14 -2.42 -4.55 13.45
N PHE A 15 -2.31 -3.51 12.62
CA PHE A 15 -1.34 -2.43 12.78
C PHE A 15 -1.87 -1.24 13.58
N ALA A 16 -3.06 -1.34 14.21
CA ALA A 16 -3.63 -0.24 15.00
C ALA A 16 -2.73 0.20 16.18
N SER A 17 -1.85 -0.68 16.68
CA SER A 17 -0.90 -0.35 17.75
C SER A 17 0.37 0.35 17.26
N TRP A 18 0.56 0.48 15.95
CA TRP A 18 1.75 1.10 15.36
C TRP A 18 1.52 2.59 15.15
N LYS A 19 2.61 3.35 15.21
CA LYS A 19 2.60 4.76 14.77
C LYS A 19 2.86 4.83 13.27
N VAL A 20 2.37 5.89 12.63
CA VAL A 20 2.59 6.14 11.19
C VAL A 20 4.08 6.23 10.87
N GLU A 21 4.88 6.84 11.75
CA GLU A 21 6.34 6.94 11.59
C GLU A 21 6.98 5.56 11.52
N LYS A 22 6.55 4.63 12.40
CA LYS A 22 7.05 3.25 12.39
C LYS A 22 6.72 2.53 11.08
N ILE A 23 5.51 2.72 10.56
CA ILE A 23 5.10 2.13 9.27
C ILE A 23 5.99 2.66 8.14
N ASN A 24 6.22 3.98 8.10
CA ASN A 24 7.09 4.61 7.12
C ASN A 24 8.54 4.12 7.23
N ASP A 25 9.08 4.04 8.45
CA ASP A 25 10.45 3.60 8.70
C ASP A 25 10.67 2.15 8.24
N VAL A 26 9.71 1.26 8.51
CA VAL A 26 9.77 -0.15 8.07
C VAL A 26 9.73 -0.23 6.54
N VAL A 27 8.77 0.43 5.89
CA VAL A 27 8.67 0.41 4.41
C VAL A 27 9.93 1.00 3.76
N ALA A 28 10.47 2.10 4.30
CA ALA A 28 11.70 2.71 3.78
C ALA A 28 12.92 1.79 3.97
N ALA A 29 13.02 1.10 5.10
CA ALA A 29 14.08 0.13 5.36
C ALA A 29 14.00 -1.07 4.41
N GLU A 30 12.80 -1.58 4.12
CA GLU A 30 12.58 -2.68 3.18
C GLU A 30 12.95 -2.30 1.74
N ILE A 31 12.58 -1.10 1.27
CA ILE A 31 12.98 -0.60 -0.05
C ILE A 31 14.52 -0.50 -0.14
N LYS A 32 15.16 0.04 0.90
CA LYS A 32 16.64 0.12 0.95
C LYS A 32 17.29 -1.26 0.97
N ALA A 33 16.69 -2.22 1.69
CA ALA A 33 17.17 -3.60 1.73
C ALA A 33 17.04 -4.27 0.36
N PHE A 34 15.92 -4.07 -0.33
CA PHE A 34 15.71 -4.56 -1.69
C PHE A 34 16.82 -4.07 -2.64
N ASP A 35 17.11 -2.76 -2.64
CA ASP A 35 18.16 -2.18 -3.48
C ASP A 35 19.53 -2.76 -3.16
N ALA A 36 19.84 -2.97 -1.87
CA ALA A 36 21.09 -3.57 -1.44
C ALA A 36 21.22 -5.03 -1.91
N TYR A 37 20.17 -5.84 -1.78
CA TYR A 37 20.16 -7.23 -2.26
C TYR A 37 20.27 -7.30 -3.78
N LYS A 38 19.52 -6.46 -4.50
CA LYS A 38 19.60 -6.40 -5.97
C LYS A 38 21.01 -6.03 -6.42
N LYS A 39 21.62 -5.01 -5.81
CA LYS A 39 23.01 -4.62 -6.09
C LYS A 39 23.99 -5.77 -5.81
N PHE A 40 23.88 -6.41 -4.64
CA PHE A 40 24.72 -7.54 -4.29
C PHE A 40 24.60 -8.68 -5.32
N MET A 41 23.38 -9.07 -5.71
CA MET A 41 23.17 -10.11 -6.71
C MET A 41 23.78 -9.77 -8.07
N ILE A 42 23.74 -8.51 -8.49
CA ILE A 42 24.37 -8.06 -9.75
C ILE A 42 25.89 -8.12 -9.65
N GLU A 43 26.49 -7.61 -8.57
CA GLU A 43 27.94 -7.60 -8.36
C GLU A 43 28.51 -9.02 -8.28
N GLN A 44 27.77 -9.95 -7.66
CA GLN A 44 28.14 -11.36 -7.58
C GLN A 44 27.79 -12.16 -8.85
N LYS A 45 27.27 -11.51 -9.91
CA LYS A 45 26.82 -12.15 -11.16
C LYS A 45 25.75 -13.24 -10.94
N ILE A 46 24.96 -13.09 -9.87
CA ILE A 46 23.80 -13.93 -9.55
C ILE A 46 22.58 -13.49 -10.37
N ALA A 47 22.44 -12.18 -10.62
CA ALA A 47 21.33 -11.60 -11.38
C ALA A 47 21.79 -10.55 -12.39
N LEU A 48 20.95 -10.26 -13.38
CA LEU A 48 21.18 -9.16 -14.32
C LEU A 48 20.41 -7.89 -13.88
N PRO A 49 20.86 -6.68 -14.28
CA PRO A 49 20.24 -5.42 -13.84
C PRO A 49 18.74 -5.29 -14.16
N PHE A 50 18.28 -5.97 -15.21
CA PHE A 50 16.92 -5.94 -15.73
C PHE A 50 16.05 -7.12 -15.26
N TYR A 51 16.56 -7.97 -14.34
CA TYR A 51 15.72 -9.02 -13.76
C TYR A 51 14.52 -8.42 -13.01
N THR A 52 13.37 -9.04 -13.24
CA THR A 52 12.12 -8.86 -12.52
C THR A 52 12.24 -9.41 -11.09
N LEU A 53 11.25 -9.11 -10.24
CA LEU A 53 11.22 -9.63 -8.87
C LEU A 53 11.20 -11.17 -8.81
N ASP A 54 10.45 -11.81 -9.71
CA ASP A 54 10.34 -13.26 -9.78
C ASP A 54 11.67 -13.90 -10.24
N GLU A 55 12.33 -13.30 -11.22
CA GLU A 55 13.67 -13.72 -11.67
C GLU A 55 14.72 -13.53 -10.58
N LEU A 56 14.67 -12.42 -9.83
CA LEU A 56 15.54 -12.19 -8.68
C LEU A 56 15.32 -13.23 -7.57
N THR A 57 14.06 -13.56 -7.27
CA THR A 57 13.69 -14.58 -6.27
C THR A 57 14.17 -15.96 -6.70
N THR A 58 14.05 -16.30 -7.98
CA THR A 58 14.55 -17.55 -8.55
C THR A 58 16.08 -17.63 -8.45
N ALA A 59 16.78 -16.56 -8.83
CA ALA A 59 18.24 -16.50 -8.75
C ALA A 59 18.75 -16.57 -7.30
N ALA A 60 18.06 -15.89 -6.37
CA ALA A 60 18.38 -15.93 -4.95
C ALA A 60 18.23 -17.34 -4.35
N ASN A 61 17.17 -18.07 -4.68
CA ASN A 61 17.00 -19.47 -4.25
C ASN A 61 18.17 -20.35 -4.71
N ALA A 62 18.52 -20.29 -6.01
CA ALA A 62 19.64 -21.05 -6.54
C ALA A 62 21.00 -20.66 -5.92
N ALA A 63 21.16 -19.39 -5.53
CA ALA A 63 22.36 -18.92 -4.83
C ALA A 63 22.41 -19.40 -3.37
N VAL A 64 21.28 -19.47 -2.67
CA VAL A 64 21.19 -20.04 -1.32
C VAL A 64 21.54 -21.53 -1.32
N GLU A 65 21.10 -22.30 -2.33
CA GLU A 65 21.52 -23.70 -2.50
C GLU A 65 23.05 -23.83 -2.65
N LYS A 66 23.68 -22.82 -3.26
CA LYS A 66 25.15 -22.68 -3.38
C LYS A 66 25.80 -22.01 -2.17
N LYS A 67 25.11 -21.95 -1.02
CA LYS A 67 25.57 -21.40 0.28
C LYS A 67 25.79 -19.88 0.31
N VAL A 68 25.09 -19.12 -0.51
CA VAL A 68 25.03 -17.65 -0.40
C VAL A 68 23.96 -17.26 0.61
N ASP A 69 24.25 -17.52 1.89
CA ASP A 69 23.26 -17.44 2.97
C ASP A 69 22.66 -16.04 3.21
N VAL A 70 23.37 -14.99 2.82
CA VAL A 70 22.88 -13.60 2.95
C VAL A 70 21.58 -13.35 2.17
N LEU A 71 21.26 -14.17 1.17
CA LEU A 71 20.03 -14.05 0.39
C LEU A 71 18.82 -14.75 1.03
N LYS A 72 18.99 -15.48 2.15
CA LYS A 72 17.85 -16.08 2.88
C LYS A 72 16.86 -15.03 3.36
N ASP A 73 17.36 -13.90 3.85
CA ASP A 73 16.53 -12.78 4.31
C ASP A 73 15.79 -12.10 3.16
N PHE A 74 16.43 -12.01 1.97
CA PHE A 74 15.77 -11.55 0.76
C PHE A 74 14.60 -12.46 0.36
N LEU A 75 14.74 -13.78 0.50
CA LEU A 75 13.65 -14.73 0.21
C LEU A 75 12.46 -14.61 1.18
N GLY A 76 12.65 -13.92 2.31
CA GLY A 76 11.58 -13.53 3.22
C GLY A 76 10.72 -12.36 2.73
N LEU A 77 10.94 -11.84 1.51
CA LEU A 77 10.27 -10.64 1.00
C LEU A 77 8.74 -10.71 1.09
N GLY A 78 8.13 -11.89 0.97
CA GLY A 78 6.68 -12.05 1.03
C GLY A 78 6.07 -11.58 2.35
N GLY A 79 6.86 -11.53 3.43
CA GLY A 79 6.46 -10.99 4.73
C GLY A 79 6.72 -9.50 4.92
N TRP A 80 7.34 -8.83 3.94
CA TRP A 80 7.68 -7.41 4.02
C TRP A 80 6.44 -6.54 3.86
N LEU A 81 6.30 -5.54 4.72
CA LEU A 81 5.16 -4.66 4.79
C LEU A 81 4.88 -3.92 3.46
N SER A 82 5.92 -3.63 2.71
CA SER A 82 5.87 -2.99 1.39
C SER A 82 5.20 -3.83 0.30
N ILE A 83 5.17 -5.16 0.42
CA ILE A 83 4.55 -6.06 -0.58
C ILE A 83 3.48 -6.99 0.00
N HIS A 84 3.36 -7.07 1.33
CA HIS A 84 2.39 -7.92 1.98
C HIS A 84 0.96 -7.46 1.66
N PRO A 85 0.00 -8.38 1.38
CA PRO A 85 -1.39 -8.02 1.11
C PRO A 85 -2.07 -7.20 2.22
N ASP A 86 -1.67 -7.40 3.48
CA ASP A 86 -2.17 -6.62 4.62
C ASP A 86 -1.45 -5.26 4.82
N GLY A 87 -0.43 -4.97 4.01
CA GLY A 87 0.41 -3.79 4.13
C GLY A 87 -0.18 -2.52 3.50
N PRO A 88 0.41 -1.35 3.83
CA PRO A 88 -0.04 -0.02 3.43
C PRO A 88 -0.21 0.18 1.91
N LEU A 89 0.52 -0.60 1.12
CA LEU A 89 0.54 -0.49 -0.34
C LEU A 89 -0.44 -1.43 -1.05
N TRP A 90 -0.83 -2.55 -0.43
CA TRP A 90 -1.60 -3.61 -1.10
C TRP A 90 -2.95 -3.92 -0.47
N PHE A 91 -3.21 -3.42 0.75
CA PHE A 91 -4.44 -3.74 1.45
C PHE A 91 -5.68 -3.19 0.76
N ARG A 92 -6.68 -4.06 0.56
CA ARG A 92 -7.93 -3.74 -0.16
C ARG A 92 -9.18 -3.75 0.72
N GLY A 93 -9.06 -4.08 2.01
CA GLY A 93 -10.22 -4.26 2.89
C GLY A 93 -11.15 -3.06 2.93
N TYR A 94 -10.62 -1.83 2.87
CA TYR A 94 -11.43 -0.61 2.90
C TYR A 94 -12.40 -0.50 1.70
N ALA A 95 -12.04 -1.09 0.57
CA ALA A 95 -12.89 -1.15 -0.62
C ALA A 95 -13.76 -2.41 -0.68
N GLN A 96 -13.32 -3.51 -0.05
CA GLN A 96 -13.93 -4.82 -0.20
C GLN A 96 -14.88 -5.23 0.93
N TRP A 97 -14.64 -4.77 2.15
CA TRP A 97 -15.52 -5.07 3.28
C TRP A 97 -16.92 -4.53 3.05
N SER A 98 -17.92 -5.25 3.55
CA SER A 98 -19.25 -4.68 3.74
C SER A 98 -19.22 -3.59 4.83
N ASP A 99 -20.25 -2.77 4.91
CA ASP A 99 -20.34 -1.74 5.96
C ASP A 99 -20.42 -2.35 7.36
N ALA A 100 -21.07 -3.52 7.51
CA ALA A 100 -21.15 -4.24 8.77
C ALA A 100 -19.79 -4.77 9.25
N GLU A 101 -18.94 -5.24 8.33
CA GLU A 101 -17.60 -5.72 8.64
C GLU A 101 -16.61 -4.57 8.86
N GLY A 102 -16.65 -3.57 7.97
CA GLY A 102 -15.63 -2.53 7.91
C GLY A 102 -15.82 -1.40 8.94
N ALA A 103 -17.05 -1.01 9.26
CA ALA A 103 -17.32 0.10 10.19
C ALA A 103 -16.61 -0.04 11.55
N PRO A 104 -16.70 -1.18 12.28
CA PRO A 104 -16.01 -1.33 13.57
C PRO A 104 -14.47 -1.35 13.43
N GLN A 105 -13.94 -1.91 12.33
CA GLN A 105 -12.51 -1.95 12.05
C GLN A 105 -11.96 -0.54 11.80
N ILE A 106 -12.64 0.24 10.97
CA ILE A 106 -12.29 1.63 10.67
C ILE A 106 -12.42 2.50 11.91
N GLN A 107 -13.46 2.30 12.72
CA GLN A 107 -13.60 3.00 13.99
C GLN A 107 -12.35 2.78 14.87
N THR A 108 -11.99 1.50 15.09
CA THR A 108 -10.79 1.11 15.86
C THR A 108 -9.53 1.81 15.35
N LEU A 109 -9.34 1.82 14.02
CA LEU A 109 -8.19 2.48 13.40
C LEU A 109 -8.23 4.00 13.57
N THR A 110 -9.37 4.65 13.32
CA THR A 110 -9.48 6.12 13.49
C THR A 110 -9.22 6.56 14.92
N GLU A 111 -9.69 5.79 15.90
CA GLU A 111 -9.43 6.04 17.33
C GLU A 111 -7.96 5.81 17.69
N ALA A 112 -7.37 4.71 17.24
CA ALA A 112 -5.98 4.37 17.52
C ALA A 112 -4.98 5.37 16.94
N PHE A 113 -5.25 5.87 15.73
CA PHE A 113 -4.41 6.86 15.06
C PHE A 113 -4.78 8.31 15.39
N GLY A 114 -5.90 8.55 16.10
CA GLY A 114 -6.37 9.89 16.44
C GLY A 114 -6.74 10.74 15.22
N VAL A 115 -7.28 10.12 14.16
CA VAL A 115 -7.65 10.79 12.91
C VAL A 115 -9.15 10.70 12.63
N ALA A 116 -9.67 11.66 11.88
CA ALA A 116 -11.06 11.65 11.44
C ALA A 116 -11.30 10.66 10.30
N ARG A 117 -10.32 10.51 9.39
CA ARG A 117 -10.50 9.73 8.16
C ARG A 117 -9.22 9.14 7.58
N PHE A 118 -9.40 8.13 6.72
CA PHE A 118 -8.39 7.61 5.81
C PHE A 118 -8.73 7.99 4.36
N VAL A 119 -7.71 8.31 3.57
CA VAL A 119 -7.83 8.56 2.13
C VAL A 119 -6.92 7.58 1.40
N VAL A 120 -7.50 6.73 0.54
CA VAL A 120 -6.79 5.61 -0.09
C VAL A 120 -7.09 5.46 -1.58
N GLY A 121 -6.14 4.91 -2.33
CA GLY A 121 -6.30 4.55 -3.75
C GLY A 121 -6.33 3.03 -3.95
N HIS A 122 -5.52 2.53 -4.91
CA HIS A 122 -5.18 1.12 -5.18
C HIS A 122 -6.31 0.20 -5.66
N THR A 123 -7.54 0.42 -5.19
CA THR A 123 -8.73 -0.29 -5.62
C THR A 123 -9.60 0.69 -6.42
N PRO A 124 -9.54 0.62 -7.76
CA PRO A 124 -10.24 1.55 -8.64
C PRO A 124 -11.75 1.52 -8.43
N GLN A 125 -12.34 2.71 -8.39
CA GLN A 125 -13.77 2.97 -8.37
C GLN A 125 -14.24 3.31 -9.79
N ALA A 126 -15.53 3.16 -10.06
CA ALA A 126 -16.13 3.44 -11.38
C ALA A 126 -16.27 4.95 -11.66
N GLY A 127 -15.14 5.63 -11.81
CA GLY A 127 -15.08 7.05 -12.20
C GLY A 127 -15.53 8.06 -11.13
N GLN A 128 -15.82 7.60 -9.91
CA GLN A 128 -16.29 8.44 -8.81
C GLN A 128 -15.56 8.12 -7.51
N ILE A 129 -15.30 9.14 -6.70
CA ILE A 129 -14.76 8.96 -5.36
C ILE A 129 -15.84 8.32 -4.50
N ALA A 130 -15.52 7.21 -3.84
CA ALA A 130 -16.44 6.56 -2.92
C ALA A 130 -16.16 7.03 -1.48
N GLU A 131 -17.19 7.58 -0.83
CA GLU A 131 -17.20 7.79 0.61
C GLU A 131 -17.74 6.53 1.30
N ARG A 132 -17.05 6.06 2.32
CA ARG A 132 -17.42 4.85 3.06
C ARG A 132 -17.38 5.05 4.57
N PHE A 133 -18.13 4.21 5.28
CA PHE A 133 -18.13 4.08 6.74
C PHE A 133 -18.40 5.41 7.47
N GLY A 134 -19.39 6.18 6.99
CA GLY A 134 -19.80 7.45 7.60
C GLY A 134 -18.75 8.55 7.48
N GLY A 135 -18.11 8.70 6.31
CA GLY A 135 -17.11 9.73 6.06
C GLY A 135 -15.72 9.47 6.65
N LYS A 136 -15.48 8.25 7.17
CA LYS A 136 -14.20 7.85 7.73
C LYS A 136 -13.22 7.30 6.71
N VAL A 137 -13.67 6.95 5.51
CA VAL A 137 -12.83 6.49 4.41
C VAL A 137 -13.25 7.15 3.10
N TYR A 138 -12.26 7.62 2.34
CA TYR A 138 -12.44 8.07 0.96
C TYR A 138 -11.57 7.23 0.02
N LEU A 139 -12.21 6.54 -0.93
CA LEU A 139 -11.54 5.80 -2.00
C LEU A 139 -11.39 6.73 -3.21
N ILE A 140 -10.17 7.18 -3.48
CA ILE A 140 -9.89 8.24 -4.46
C ILE A 140 -9.29 7.76 -5.78
N ASP A 141 -8.99 6.46 -5.90
CA ASP A 141 -8.61 5.88 -7.18
C ASP A 141 -9.87 5.73 -8.05
N THR A 142 -10.06 6.65 -8.98
CA THR A 142 -11.22 6.68 -9.88
C THR A 142 -10.89 6.15 -11.29
N GLY A 143 -9.84 5.32 -11.40
CA GLY A 143 -9.47 4.69 -12.67
C GLY A 143 -8.95 5.67 -13.72
N MET A 144 -8.14 6.66 -13.33
CA MET A 144 -7.68 7.72 -14.26
C MET A 144 -6.88 7.19 -15.46
N LEU A 145 -6.29 5.99 -15.36
CA LEU A 145 -5.68 5.28 -16.49
C LEU A 145 -6.78 4.71 -17.39
N SER A 146 -7.43 5.58 -18.16
CA SER A 146 -8.61 5.27 -18.98
C SER A 146 -8.38 4.19 -20.04
N SER A 147 -7.14 4.00 -20.49
CA SER A 147 -6.77 2.92 -21.41
C SER A 147 -6.94 1.52 -20.81
N TYR A 148 -6.99 1.43 -19.49
CA TYR A 148 -7.15 0.17 -18.75
C TYR A 148 -8.49 0.12 -17.99
N PHE A 149 -8.93 1.25 -17.42
CA PHE A 149 -10.18 1.35 -16.67
C PHE A 149 -11.26 2.05 -17.49
N ASN A 150 -12.11 1.24 -18.13
CA ASN A 150 -13.25 1.78 -18.87
C ASN A 150 -14.22 2.50 -17.92
N GLY A 151 -14.64 3.72 -18.29
CA GLY A 151 -15.49 4.57 -17.44
C GLY A 151 -14.75 5.28 -16.29
N GLY A 152 -13.42 5.17 -16.22
CA GLY A 152 -12.61 5.94 -15.29
C GLY A 152 -12.61 7.45 -15.59
N ARG A 153 -12.33 8.25 -14.57
CA ARG A 153 -12.38 9.72 -14.64
C ARG A 153 -11.25 10.35 -13.85
N ALA A 154 -10.68 11.44 -14.34
CA ALA A 154 -9.75 12.25 -13.56
C ALA A 154 -10.51 12.97 -12.43
N SER A 155 -10.08 12.75 -11.19
CA SER A 155 -10.75 13.23 -9.99
C SER A 155 -9.74 13.69 -8.95
N ALA A 156 -10.18 14.56 -8.03
CA ALA A 156 -9.41 14.95 -6.85
C ALA A 156 -10.34 15.06 -5.64
N LEU A 157 -9.82 14.71 -4.47
CA LEU A 157 -10.48 14.97 -3.19
C LEU A 157 -9.99 16.31 -2.65
N ASN A 158 -10.89 17.26 -2.46
CA ASN A 158 -10.61 18.52 -1.77
C ASN A 158 -10.98 18.37 -0.28
N ILE A 159 -10.05 18.64 0.62
CA ILE A 159 -10.28 18.68 2.06
C ILE A 159 -9.97 20.09 2.56
N GLN A 160 -11.01 20.80 2.96
CA GLN A 160 -10.91 22.19 3.43
C GLN A 160 -11.79 22.36 4.67
N ASP A 161 -11.23 22.97 5.73
CA ASP A 161 -11.92 23.22 7.00
C ASP A 161 -12.60 21.97 7.60
N GLY A 162 -11.93 20.82 7.46
CA GLY A 162 -12.41 19.52 7.95
C GLY A 162 -13.53 18.89 7.12
N LYS A 163 -13.93 19.51 6.01
CA LYS A 163 -14.94 19.00 5.07
C LYS A 163 -14.28 18.43 3.83
N ALA A 164 -14.78 17.30 3.36
CA ALA A 164 -14.34 16.65 2.14
C ALA A 164 -15.35 16.87 1.01
N SER A 165 -14.86 17.14 -0.20
CA SER A 165 -15.66 17.28 -1.42
C SER A 165 -14.90 16.73 -2.63
N ALA A 166 -15.59 16.07 -3.55
CA ALA A 166 -14.99 15.58 -4.78
C ALA A 166 -14.94 16.67 -5.87
N ILE A 167 -13.81 16.75 -6.58
CA ILE A 167 -13.62 17.53 -7.80
C ILE A 167 -13.47 16.53 -8.95
N TYR A 168 -14.19 16.75 -10.03
CA TYR A 168 -14.13 15.91 -11.21
C TYR A 168 -13.79 16.74 -12.44
N MET A 169 -12.82 16.29 -13.24
CA MET A 169 -12.51 16.93 -14.51
C MET A 169 -13.66 16.71 -15.48
N GLN A 170 -14.08 17.78 -16.17
CA GLN A 170 -15.12 17.73 -17.20
C GLN A 170 -14.60 17.07 -18.47
#